data_AF-A0A1C3EHP8-F1
#
_entry.id   AF-A0A1C3EHP8-F1
#
_cell.length_a   1.000
_cell.length_b   1.000
_cell.length_c   1.000
_cell.angle_alpha   90.00
_cell.angle_beta   90.00
_cell.angle_gamma   90.00
#
_symmetry.space_group_name_H-M   'P 1'
#
loop_
_entity.id
_entity.type
_entity.pdbx_description
1 polymer ?
#
loop_
_entity_poly.entity_id
_entity_poly.type
_entity_poly.pdbx_seq_one_letter_code
_entity_poly.pdbx_strand_id
1 'polypeptide(L)'
;MSPVSEIEEAMGLSPRRFSLWNRWTYLHVPPPDWLRERPADELKTYFRWLPRTFRYGKVVMGCVIQANQYAWEKESFDVPGEVVYSLMDAEWVTDDDLLEVAKRLFKLKGASPQKSDSKEIADYLTNQRIRVFGLPVPREIYPRYHFQISTIMFVRKHMPEQRICSKVLPLIVYPNEPYVATIVPMKYWPEDYIKQWTNT
;
A
#
# COMPACT_ATOMS: atom_id res chain seq x y z
N MET A 1 6.83 13.57 -17.33
CA MET A 1 5.92 12.41 -17.35
C MET A 1 5.47 12.18 -15.90
N SER A 2 4.35 11.53 -15.62
CA SER A 2 3.97 11.27 -14.22
C SER A 2 4.87 10.17 -13.63
N PRO A 3 5.18 10.16 -12.31
CA PRO A 3 5.94 9.08 -11.70
C PRO A 3 5.31 7.70 -11.95
N VAL A 4 3.98 7.61 -11.98
CA VAL A 4 3.25 6.36 -12.28
C VAL A 4 3.58 5.84 -13.67
N SER A 5 3.51 6.70 -14.69
CA SER A 5 3.75 6.30 -16.08
C SER A 5 5.20 5.82 -16.29
N GLU A 6 6.18 6.50 -15.68
CA GLU A 6 7.59 6.10 -15.76
C GLU A 6 7.83 4.76 -15.04
N ILE A 7 7.17 4.53 -13.90
CA ILE A 7 7.20 3.25 -13.19
C ILE A 7 6.59 2.13 -14.05
N GLU A 8 5.45 2.39 -14.69
CA GLU A 8 4.80 1.41 -15.56
C GLU A 8 5.68 1.03 -16.75
N GLU A 9 6.36 2.00 -17.35
CA GLU A 9 7.34 1.76 -18.41
C GLU A 9 8.51 0.90 -17.89
N ALA A 10 9.09 1.26 -16.75
CA ALA A 10 10.21 0.53 -16.14
C ALA A 10 9.85 -0.90 -15.70
N MET A 11 8.62 -1.11 -15.23
CA MET A 11 8.12 -2.43 -14.84
C MET A 11 7.65 -3.28 -16.03
N GLY A 12 7.31 -2.63 -17.14
CA GLY A 12 6.62 -3.21 -18.29
C GLY A 12 5.10 -3.30 -18.12
N LEU A 13 4.41 -3.51 -19.24
CA LEU A 13 2.96 -3.63 -19.29
C LEU A 13 2.44 -4.88 -18.57
N SER A 14 1.26 -4.77 -17.97
CA SER A 14 0.51 -5.93 -17.44
C SER A 14 -0.02 -6.79 -18.60
N PRO A 15 0.16 -8.12 -18.61
CA PRO A 15 0.82 -8.94 -17.59
C PRO A 15 2.36 -8.87 -17.67
N ARG A 16 2.98 -8.47 -16.56
CA ARG A 16 4.43 -8.25 -16.46
C ARG A 16 5.22 -9.53 -16.48
N ARG A 17 6.40 -9.46 -17.09
CA ARG A 17 7.35 -10.57 -17.16
C ARG A 17 8.57 -10.24 -16.33
N PHE A 18 8.79 -11.03 -15.29
CA PHE A 18 10.00 -10.99 -14.46
C PHE A 18 10.80 -12.27 -14.71
N SER A 19 12.13 -12.14 -14.77
CA SER A 19 13.01 -13.30 -14.80
C SER A 19 12.77 -14.19 -13.59
N LEU A 20 13.01 -15.51 -13.74
CA LEU A 20 12.90 -16.44 -12.62
C LEU A 20 13.76 -15.99 -11.45
N TRP A 21 15.01 -15.60 -11.71
CA TRP A 21 15.91 -15.06 -10.68
C TRP A 21 15.28 -13.92 -9.89
N ASN A 22 14.71 -12.91 -10.56
CA ASN A 22 14.05 -11.78 -9.88
C ASN A 22 12.84 -12.23 -9.05
N ARG A 23 12.08 -13.21 -9.53
CA ARG A 23 10.92 -13.76 -8.80
C ARG A 23 11.34 -14.48 -7.52
N TRP A 24 12.45 -15.21 -7.54
CA TRP A 24 12.95 -15.97 -6.39
C TRP A 24 13.80 -15.16 -5.41
N THR A 25 14.32 -13.99 -5.83
CA THR A 25 15.20 -13.16 -5.00
C THR A 25 14.52 -11.86 -4.58
N TYR A 26 14.57 -10.85 -5.45
CA TYR A 26 14.19 -9.49 -5.11
C TYR A 26 12.67 -9.33 -4.90
N LEU A 27 11.84 -9.98 -5.72
CA LEU A 27 10.38 -9.92 -5.61
C LEU A 27 9.80 -10.96 -4.65
N HIS A 28 10.58 -11.96 -4.24
CA HIS A 28 10.15 -12.92 -3.24
C HIS A 28 10.15 -12.25 -1.86
N VAL A 29 9.00 -12.23 -1.18
CA VAL A 29 8.89 -11.74 0.19
C VAL A 29 8.34 -12.90 1.02
N PRO A 30 9.15 -13.52 1.88
CA PRO A 30 8.69 -14.63 2.70
C PRO A 30 7.70 -14.12 3.78
N PRO A 31 6.68 -14.91 4.15
CA PRO A 31 5.87 -14.62 5.32
C PRO A 31 6.75 -14.56 6.58
N PRO A 32 6.57 -13.59 7.48
CA PRO A 32 7.34 -13.51 8.72
C PRO A 32 6.98 -14.65 9.66
N ASP A 33 7.92 -15.05 10.53
CA ASP A 33 7.75 -16.24 11.38
C ASP A 33 6.54 -16.16 12.31
N TRP A 34 6.26 -14.97 12.88
CA TRP A 34 5.10 -14.76 13.74
C TRP A 34 3.75 -15.04 13.04
N LEU A 35 3.70 -14.95 11.71
CA LEU A 35 2.49 -15.27 10.95
C LEU A 35 2.25 -16.78 10.90
N ARG A 36 3.31 -17.60 11.00
CA ARG A 36 3.20 -19.06 11.10
C ARG A 36 2.53 -19.49 12.41
N GLU A 37 2.77 -18.76 13.48
CA GLU A 37 2.15 -18.97 14.78
C GLU A 37 0.68 -18.51 14.82
N ARG A 38 0.21 -17.78 13.79
CA ARG A 38 -1.13 -17.20 13.69
C ARG A 38 -1.81 -17.54 12.36
N PRO A 39 -2.15 -18.82 12.12
CA PRO A 39 -2.70 -19.27 10.84
C PRO A 39 -4.04 -18.62 10.45
N ALA A 40 -4.76 -18.04 11.42
CA ALA A 40 -6.01 -17.31 11.21
C ALA A 40 -5.81 -15.83 10.84
N ASP A 41 -4.59 -15.28 10.92
CA ASP A 41 -4.36 -13.88 10.53
C ASP A 41 -4.47 -13.74 9.00
N GLU A 42 -5.33 -12.83 8.56
CA GLU A 42 -5.65 -12.62 7.14
C GLU A 42 -4.48 -12.04 6.33
N LEU A 43 -3.38 -11.63 6.98
CA LEU A 43 -2.19 -11.16 6.29
C LEU A 43 -1.57 -12.25 5.38
N LYS A 44 -1.86 -13.54 5.62
CA LYS A 44 -1.50 -14.62 4.68
C LYS A 44 -2.05 -14.38 3.26
N THR A 45 -3.16 -13.66 3.13
CA THR A 45 -3.74 -13.27 1.83
C THR A 45 -2.79 -12.36 1.06
N TYR A 46 -2.10 -11.41 1.71
CA TYR A 46 -1.07 -10.59 1.07
C TYR A 46 0.01 -11.46 0.40
N PHE A 47 0.63 -12.36 1.16
CA PHE A 47 1.73 -13.21 0.65
C PHE A 47 1.29 -14.18 -0.44
N ARG A 48 0.10 -14.75 -0.31
CA ARG A 48 -0.49 -15.66 -1.33
C ARG A 48 -0.70 -14.96 -2.67
N TRP A 49 -1.13 -13.70 -2.65
CA TRP A 49 -1.47 -12.94 -3.85
C TRP A 49 -0.32 -12.11 -4.41
N LEU A 50 0.72 -11.85 -3.62
CA LEU A 50 1.85 -11.00 -4.00
C LEU A 50 2.45 -11.32 -5.40
N PRO A 51 2.68 -12.59 -5.79
CA PRO A 51 3.17 -12.89 -7.14
C PRO A 51 2.20 -12.49 -8.26
N ARG A 52 0.88 -12.61 -8.02
CA ARG A 52 -0.16 -12.17 -8.95
C ARG A 52 -0.27 -10.65 -8.97
N THR A 53 -0.18 -10.00 -7.82
CA THR A 53 -0.16 -8.53 -7.72
C THR A 53 0.98 -7.94 -8.54
N PHE A 54 2.22 -8.44 -8.41
CA PHE A 54 3.32 -7.96 -9.24
C PHE A 54 3.09 -8.17 -10.74
N ARG A 55 2.55 -9.34 -11.11
CA ARG A 55 2.35 -9.71 -12.51
C ARG A 55 1.21 -8.94 -13.18
N TYR A 56 0.10 -8.75 -12.49
CA TYR A 56 -1.15 -8.28 -13.09
C TYR A 56 -1.65 -6.94 -12.54
N GLY A 57 -1.01 -6.39 -11.52
CA GLY A 57 -1.49 -5.21 -10.81
C GLY A 57 -1.42 -3.92 -11.63
N LYS A 58 -2.32 -2.98 -11.31
CA LYS A 58 -2.26 -1.58 -11.78
C LYS A 58 -1.30 -0.80 -10.88
N VAL A 59 -0.44 0.02 -11.47
CA VAL A 59 0.40 0.95 -10.70
C VAL A 59 -0.44 2.17 -10.37
N VAL A 60 -0.42 2.59 -9.11
CA VAL A 60 -1.17 3.74 -8.61
C VAL A 60 -0.33 4.48 -7.58
N MET A 61 -0.65 5.75 -7.33
CA MET A 61 -0.19 6.41 -6.11
C MET A 61 -1.09 6.00 -4.94
N GLY A 62 -0.48 5.81 -3.78
CA GLY A 62 -1.19 5.58 -2.52
C GLY A 62 -0.58 6.40 -1.39
N CYS A 63 -1.28 6.44 -0.26
CA CYS A 63 -0.84 7.17 0.92
C CYS A 63 -0.95 6.33 2.19
N VAL A 64 0.06 6.40 3.05
CA VAL A 64 0.08 5.75 4.35
C VAL A 64 -0.94 6.41 5.28
N ILE A 65 -1.93 5.63 5.71
CA ILE A 65 -2.91 6.03 6.74
C ILE A 65 -2.26 5.86 8.12
N GLN A 66 -1.77 4.66 8.40
CA GLN A 66 -1.09 4.32 9.65
C GLN A 66 -0.05 3.22 9.43
N ALA A 67 1.02 3.27 10.20
CA ALA A 67 2.04 2.24 10.23
C ALA A 67 2.62 2.16 11.65
N ASN A 68 3.21 1.02 12.00
CA ASN A 68 4.02 0.91 13.21
C ASN A 68 5.21 1.90 13.14
N GLN A 69 5.66 2.45 14.28
CA GLN A 69 6.81 3.36 14.35
C GLN A 69 8.06 2.77 13.67
N TYR A 70 8.26 1.46 13.76
CA TYR A 70 9.39 0.77 13.13
C TYR A 70 9.40 0.93 11.60
N ALA A 71 8.25 1.17 10.96
CA ALA A 71 8.20 1.42 9.51
C ALA A 71 8.94 2.71 9.12
N TRP A 72 9.07 3.67 10.03
CA TRP A 72 9.68 4.98 9.84
C TRP A 72 11.18 5.00 10.21
N GLU A 73 11.63 3.98 10.93
CA GLU A 73 12.99 3.82 11.43
C GLU A 73 13.79 2.84 10.57
N LYS A 74 15.12 2.87 10.65
CA LYS A 74 15.99 1.89 9.97
C LYS A 74 16.09 0.62 10.83
N GLU A 75 15.21 -0.34 10.60
CA GLU A 75 15.26 -1.68 11.19
C GLU A 75 15.61 -2.74 10.15
N SER A 76 15.79 -3.98 10.62
CA SER A 76 16.10 -5.15 9.79
C SER A 76 14.87 -5.98 9.38
N PHE A 77 13.67 -5.63 9.86
CA PHE A 77 12.46 -6.43 9.66
C PHE A 77 11.31 -5.64 9.02
N ASP A 78 10.55 -6.31 8.17
CA ASP A 78 9.36 -5.75 7.53
C ASP A 78 8.19 -5.67 8.52
N VAL A 79 7.34 -4.65 8.39
CA VAL A 79 6.18 -4.45 9.26
C VAL A 79 4.91 -4.18 8.45
N PRO A 80 3.73 -4.61 8.95
CA PRO A 80 2.47 -4.29 8.30
C PRO A 80 2.05 -2.83 8.56
N GLY A 81 1.19 -2.32 7.69
CA GLY A 81 0.38 -1.14 7.97
C GLY A 81 -0.60 -0.85 6.83
N GLU A 82 -1.24 0.30 6.91
CA GLU A 82 -2.44 0.59 6.14
C GLU A 82 -2.21 1.74 5.17
N VAL A 83 -2.63 1.52 3.93
CA VAL A 83 -2.58 2.52 2.86
C VAL A 83 -3.95 2.75 2.27
N VAL A 84 -4.18 3.97 1.79
CA VAL A 84 -5.31 4.36 0.95
C VAL A 84 -4.83 4.60 -0.47
N TYR A 85 -5.61 4.17 -1.45
CA TYR A 85 -5.32 4.39 -2.87
C TYR A 85 -6.62 4.47 -3.68
N SER A 86 -6.50 4.89 -4.93
CA SER A 86 -7.59 4.83 -5.90
C SER A 86 -7.17 4.02 -7.12
N LEU A 87 -8.11 3.27 -7.72
CA LEU A 87 -7.92 2.61 -9.01
C LEU A 87 -8.34 3.50 -10.19
N MET A 88 -8.85 4.70 -9.92
CA MET A 88 -9.09 5.73 -10.93
C MET A 88 -7.76 6.14 -11.57
N ASP A 89 -7.82 6.82 -12.71
CA ASP A 89 -6.59 7.23 -13.39
C ASP A 89 -5.82 8.26 -12.56
N ALA A 90 -4.48 8.12 -12.56
CA ALA A 90 -3.59 8.93 -11.73
C ALA A 90 -3.67 10.43 -12.06
N GLU A 91 -4.15 10.79 -13.25
CA GLU A 91 -4.39 12.18 -13.63
C GLU A 91 -5.55 12.83 -12.85
N TRP A 92 -6.45 12.03 -12.27
CA TRP A 92 -7.62 12.54 -11.56
C TRP A 92 -7.38 12.68 -10.05
N VAL A 93 -6.53 11.82 -9.49
CA VAL A 93 -6.28 11.75 -8.04
C VAL A 93 -4.89 12.30 -7.73
N THR A 94 -4.85 13.44 -7.05
CA THR A 94 -3.59 14.12 -6.70
C THR A 94 -3.02 13.60 -5.37
N ASP A 95 -1.74 13.90 -5.12
CA ASP A 95 -1.10 13.63 -3.82
C ASP A 95 -1.82 14.34 -2.67
N ASP A 96 -2.34 15.55 -2.90
CA ASP A 96 -3.14 16.30 -1.92
C ASP A 96 -4.46 15.60 -1.59
N ASP A 97 -5.14 15.03 -2.61
CA ASP A 97 -6.36 14.25 -2.38
C ASP A 97 -6.06 13.02 -1.52
N LEU A 98 -4.95 12.32 -1.81
CA LEU A 98 -4.47 11.16 -1.07
C LEU A 98 -4.09 11.50 0.38
N LEU A 99 -3.39 12.61 0.60
CA LEU A 99 -3.02 13.10 1.92
C LEU A 99 -4.25 13.49 2.74
N GLU A 100 -5.21 14.18 2.13
CA GLU A 100 -6.43 14.61 2.81
C GLU A 100 -7.31 13.41 3.19
N VAL A 101 -7.53 12.45 2.29
CA VAL A 101 -8.30 11.24 2.64
C VAL A 101 -7.59 10.41 3.71
N ALA A 102 -6.26 10.23 3.63
CA ALA A 102 -5.49 9.52 4.65
C ALA A 102 -5.58 10.21 6.02
N LYS A 103 -5.52 11.54 6.06
CA LYS A 103 -5.69 12.35 7.28
C LYS A 103 -7.08 12.18 7.88
N ARG A 104 -8.13 12.17 7.07
CA ARG A 104 -9.51 11.94 7.55
C ARG A 104 -9.70 10.54 8.10
N LEU A 105 -9.17 9.52 7.41
CA LEU A 105 -9.19 8.14 7.87
C LEU A 105 -8.44 7.98 9.18
N PHE A 106 -7.23 8.55 9.29
CA PHE A 106 -6.45 8.48 10.53
C PHE A 106 -7.18 9.09 11.73
N LYS A 107 -7.94 10.18 11.54
CA LYS A 107 -8.75 10.81 12.60
C LYS A 107 -9.89 9.92 13.12
N LEU A 108 -10.29 8.88 12.39
CA LEU A 108 -11.29 7.91 12.88
C LEU A 108 -10.71 6.94 13.90
N LYS A 109 -9.38 6.78 13.95
CA LYS A 109 -8.72 5.92 14.93
C LYS A 109 -9.00 6.40 16.35
N GLY A 110 -9.57 5.53 17.17
CA GLY A 110 -10.00 5.84 18.55
C GLY A 110 -11.26 6.71 18.63
N ALA A 111 -11.90 7.05 17.51
CA ALA A 111 -13.16 7.77 17.50
C ALA A 111 -14.36 6.82 17.63
N SER A 112 -15.53 7.37 17.97
CA SER A 112 -16.80 6.64 18.01
C SER A 112 -17.84 7.34 17.14
N PRO A 113 -17.68 7.32 15.80
CA PRO A 113 -18.65 7.95 14.90
C PRO A 113 -20.02 7.27 15.00
N GLN A 114 -21.08 8.05 14.84
CA GLN A 114 -22.46 7.55 14.94
C GLN A 114 -22.93 6.78 13.69
N LYS A 115 -22.30 7.00 12.54
CA LYS A 115 -22.65 6.35 11.27
C LYS A 115 -22.01 4.96 11.16
N SER A 116 -22.74 3.99 10.60
CA SER A 116 -22.31 2.58 10.52
C SER A 116 -20.98 2.38 9.80
N ASP A 117 -20.83 2.95 8.61
CA ASP A 117 -19.71 2.61 7.73
C ASP A 117 -18.41 3.28 8.21
N SER A 118 -18.52 4.54 8.66
CA SER A 118 -17.42 5.23 9.35
C SER A 118 -17.03 4.55 10.67
N LYS A 119 -18.01 3.93 11.36
CA LYS A 119 -17.77 3.17 12.61
C LYS A 119 -17.02 1.88 12.32
N GLU A 120 -17.36 1.15 11.26
CA GLU A 120 -16.62 -0.05 10.87
C GLU A 120 -15.14 0.26 10.60
N ILE A 121 -14.86 1.34 9.85
CA ILE A 121 -13.47 1.79 9.62
C ILE A 121 -12.79 2.24 10.91
N ALA A 122 -13.50 2.96 11.80
CA ALA A 122 -12.95 3.40 13.08
C ALA A 122 -12.57 2.19 13.97
N ASP A 123 -13.46 1.22 14.10
CA ASP A 123 -13.27 -0.01 14.88
C ASP A 123 -12.09 -0.82 14.32
N TYR A 124 -12.03 -0.96 12.99
CA TYR A 124 -10.90 -1.60 12.29
C TYR A 124 -9.57 -0.87 12.51
N LEU A 125 -9.49 0.43 12.24
CA LEU A 125 -8.23 1.18 12.35
C LEU A 125 -7.72 1.24 13.80
N THR A 126 -8.64 1.15 14.76
CA THR A 126 -8.32 1.05 16.20
C THR A 126 -7.82 -0.36 16.55
N ASN A 127 -8.40 -1.40 15.96
CA ASN A 127 -7.98 -2.77 16.12
C ASN A 127 -6.84 -3.16 15.15
N GLN A 128 -5.60 -2.93 15.59
CA GLN A 128 -4.37 -3.21 14.83
C GLN A 128 -4.13 -4.70 14.48
N ARG A 129 -5.08 -5.61 14.75
CA ARG A 129 -5.01 -7.04 14.39
C ARG A 129 -5.90 -7.41 13.20
N ILE A 130 -6.83 -6.55 12.80
CA ILE A 130 -7.66 -6.77 11.61
C ILE A 130 -6.82 -6.42 10.36
N ARG A 131 -7.02 -7.18 9.28
CA ARG A 131 -6.40 -6.94 7.97
C ARG A 131 -7.50 -6.76 6.95
N VAL A 132 -7.37 -5.77 6.09
CA VAL A 132 -8.35 -5.50 5.04
C VAL A 132 -7.66 -5.43 3.70
N PHE A 133 -8.37 -5.79 2.64
CA PHE A 133 -7.87 -5.68 1.27
C PHE A 133 -9.00 -5.13 0.41
N GLY A 134 -8.81 -3.93 -0.14
CA GLY A 134 -9.81 -3.27 -0.98
C GLY A 134 -11.02 -2.72 -0.23
N LEU A 135 -10.94 -2.49 1.09
CA LEU A 135 -12.07 -1.96 1.86
C LEU A 135 -12.46 -0.58 1.31
N PRO A 136 -13.67 -0.40 0.77
CA PRO A 136 -14.06 0.87 0.17
C PRO A 136 -14.13 1.99 1.22
N VAL A 137 -13.61 3.16 0.87
CA VAL A 137 -13.77 4.37 1.68
C VAL A 137 -15.17 4.96 1.42
N PRO A 138 -16.02 5.12 2.45
CA PRO A 138 -17.32 5.73 2.31
C PRO A 138 -17.24 7.15 1.74
N ARG A 139 -18.17 7.49 0.82
CA ARG A 139 -18.23 8.83 0.20
C ARG A 139 -18.43 9.96 1.19
N GLU A 140 -18.95 9.66 2.37
CA GLU A 140 -19.06 10.63 3.47
C GLU A 140 -17.71 11.06 4.06
N ILE A 141 -16.68 10.21 3.98
CA ILE A 141 -15.32 10.57 4.37
C ILE A 141 -14.70 11.45 3.29
N TYR A 142 -14.88 11.05 2.03
CA TYR A 142 -14.35 11.77 0.88
C TYR A 142 -15.27 11.60 -0.36
N PRO A 143 -16.06 12.62 -0.73
CA PRO A 143 -17.16 12.45 -1.69
C PRO A 143 -16.73 12.46 -3.17
N ARG A 144 -15.57 13.04 -3.48
CA ARG A 144 -15.17 13.36 -4.86
C ARG A 144 -14.69 12.13 -5.66
N TYR A 145 -14.01 11.18 -5.01
CA TYR A 145 -13.39 10.02 -5.66
C TYR A 145 -13.61 8.74 -4.87
N HIS A 146 -13.43 7.60 -5.55
CA HIS A 146 -13.47 6.29 -4.93
C HIS A 146 -12.08 5.90 -4.45
N PHE A 147 -11.96 5.64 -3.16
CA PHE A 147 -10.74 5.15 -2.54
C PHE A 147 -10.98 3.78 -1.90
N GLN A 148 -9.90 3.05 -1.74
CA GLN A 148 -9.85 1.76 -1.06
C GLN A 148 -8.73 1.76 -0.03
N ILE A 149 -8.93 1.00 1.05
CA ILE A 149 -7.93 0.76 2.10
C ILE A 149 -7.45 -0.68 1.96
N SER A 150 -6.13 -0.87 1.99
CA SER A 150 -5.53 -2.19 2.09
C SER A 150 -4.40 -2.22 3.11
N THR A 151 -4.30 -3.35 3.79
CA THR A 151 -3.13 -3.73 4.56
C THR A 151 -2.03 -4.19 3.62
N ILE A 152 -0.86 -3.62 3.82
CA ILE A 152 0.36 -3.96 3.09
C ILE A 152 1.48 -4.33 4.06
N MET A 153 2.51 -4.99 3.54
CA MET A 153 3.80 -5.05 4.19
C MET A 153 4.68 -3.92 3.68
N PHE A 154 5.27 -3.15 4.59
CA PHE A 154 6.37 -2.24 4.30
C PHE A 154 7.65 -3.06 4.12
N VAL A 155 7.84 -3.56 2.90
CA VAL A 155 8.99 -4.40 2.53
C VAL A 155 10.23 -3.53 2.37
N ARG A 156 11.19 -3.63 3.28
CA ARG A 156 12.32 -2.71 3.39
C ARG A 156 13.17 -2.64 2.14
N LYS A 157 13.48 -3.78 1.54
CA LYS A 157 14.27 -3.86 0.29
C LYS A 157 13.56 -3.23 -0.93
N HIS A 158 12.27 -2.90 -0.80
CA HIS A 158 11.47 -2.26 -1.85
C HIS A 158 11.34 -0.75 -1.65
N MET A 159 11.85 -0.18 -0.55
CA MET A 159 11.77 1.26 -0.26
C MET A 159 13.15 1.92 -0.25
N PRO A 160 13.28 3.17 -0.75
CA PRO A 160 14.47 3.99 -0.50
C PRO A 160 14.76 4.10 1.01
N GLU A 161 16.04 4.18 1.38
CA GLU A 161 16.48 4.24 2.79
C GLU A 161 15.97 3.09 3.70
N GLN A 162 15.36 2.05 3.12
CA GLN A 162 14.78 0.90 3.81
C GLN A 162 13.73 1.26 4.87
N ARG A 163 13.07 2.42 4.75
CA ARG A 163 12.07 2.94 5.69
C ARG A 163 11.10 3.89 4.96
N ILE A 164 9.99 4.24 5.58
CA ILE A 164 9.10 5.29 5.06
C ILE A 164 9.76 6.67 5.28
N CYS A 165 10.00 7.40 4.18
CA CYS A 165 10.46 8.80 4.22
C CYS A 165 9.34 9.79 3.90
N SER A 166 8.36 9.40 3.07
CA SER A 166 7.15 10.18 2.80
C SER A 166 5.91 9.30 2.79
N LYS A 167 4.76 9.91 3.14
CA LYS A 167 3.47 9.20 3.23
C LYS A 167 2.92 8.80 1.88
N VAL A 168 3.23 9.52 0.81
CA VAL A 168 2.75 9.20 -0.54
C VAL A 168 3.80 8.34 -1.22
N LEU A 169 3.40 7.19 -1.77
CA LEU A 169 4.30 6.25 -2.41
C LEU A 169 3.60 5.48 -3.55
N PRO A 170 4.35 5.00 -4.54
CA PRO A 170 3.79 4.16 -5.59
C PRO A 170 3.48 2.76 -5.07
N LEU A 171 2.27 2.31 -5.39
CA LEU A 171 1.76 0.99 -5.10
C LEU A 171 1.47 0.24 -6.40
N ILE A 172 1.52 -1.08 -6.32
CA ILE A 172 0.96 -1.97 -7.32
C ILE A 172 -0.17 -2.76 -6.68
N VAL A 173 -1.36 -2.66 -7.28
CA VAL A 173 -2.60 -3.20 -6.72
C VAL A 173 -3.22 -4.18 -7.69
N TYR A 174 -3.58 -5.37 -7.22
CA TYR A 174 -4.36 -6.30 -8.03
C TYR A 174 -5.75 -5.68 -8.29
N PRO A 175 -6.16 -5.45 -9.56
CA PRO A 175 -7.29 -4.57 -9.87
C PRO A 175 -8.67 -5.21 -9.63
N ASN A 176 -8.71 -6.47 -9.20
CA ASN A 176 -9.92 -7.23 -8.89
C ASN A 176 -9.81 -7.77 -7.46
N GLU A 177 -10.91 -8.31 -6.92
CA GLU A 177 -10.87 -9.00 -5.64
C GLU A 177 -9.72 -10.04 -5.61
N PRO A 178 -8.93 -10.08 -4.52
CA PRO A 178 -9.15 -9.41 -3.24
C PRO A 178 -8.52 -8.00 -3.10
N TYR A 179 -8.05 -7.35 -4.18
CA TYR A 179 -7.43 -6.02 -4.13
C TYR A 179 -6.16 -5.92 -3.27
N VAL A 180 -5.34 -6.98 -3.27
CA VAL A 180 -4.04 -6.97 -2.58
C VAL A 180 -3.12 -5.93 -3.22
N ALA A 181 -2.71 -4.97 -2.39
CA ALA A 181 -1.76 -3.93 -2.70
C ALA A 181 -0.38 -4.28 -2.16
N THR A 182 0.67 -3.75 -2.78
CA THR A 182 2.03 -3.74 -2.22
C THR A 182 2.78 -2.53 -2.77
N ILE A 183 3.88 -2.16 -2.11
CA ILE A 183 4.79 -1.12 -2.57
C ILE A 183 5.42 -1.54 -3.91
N VAL A 184 5.49 -0.62 -4.87
CA VAL A 184 6.31 -0.84 -6.06
C VAL A 184 7.77 -0.92 -5.62
N PRO A 185 8.56 -1.92 -6.03
CA PRO A 185 9.96 -1.98 -5.65
C PRO A 185 10.77 -0.78 -6.17
N MET A 186 11.53 -0.13 -5.28
CA MET A 186 12.26 1.11 -5.56
C MET A 186 13.14 1.10 -6.81
N LYS A 187 13.64 -0.07 -7.24
CA LYS A 187 14.44 -0.18 -8.47
C LYS A 187 13.69 0.22 -9.76
N TYR A 188 12.37 0.37 -9.67
CA TYR A 188 11.51 0.83 -10.77
C TYR A 188 11.10 2.30 -10.62
N TRP A 189 11.49 2.97 -9.54
CA TRP A 189 11.12 4.36 -9.30
C TRP A 189 12.07 5.29 -10.07
N PRO A 190 11.57 6.39 -10.65
CA PRO A 190 12.44 7.42 -11.22
C PRO A 190 13.39 7.98 -10.16
N GLU A 191 14.65 8.21 -10.55
CA GLU A 191 15.69 8.70 -9.61
C GLU A 191 15.30 10.03 -8.95
N ASP A 192 14.68 10.94 -9.70
CA ASP A 192 14.25 12.22 -9.18
C ASP A 192 13.09 12.08 -8.19
N TYR A 193 12.21 11.11 -8.41
CA TYR A 193 11.15 10.78 -7.44
C TYR A 193 11.75 10.20 -6.16
N ILE A 194 12.77 9.33 -6.25
CA ILE A 194 13.50 8.84 -5.07
C ILE A 194 14.08 10.00 -4.27
N LYS A 195 14.80 10.94 -4.90
CA LYS A 195 15.40 12.10 -4.22
C LYS A 195 14.36 12.96 -3.51
N GLN A 196 13.23 13.24 -4.17
CA GLN A 196 12.14 14.01 -3.57
C GLN A 196 11.54 13.28 -2.36
N TRP A 197 11.27 11.98 -2.52
CA TRP A 197 10.67 11.14 -1.49
C TRP A 197 11.56 10.96 -0.26
N THR A 198 12.89 10.95 -0.41
CA THR A 198 13.83 10.84 0.71
C THR A 198 14.12 12.16 1.42
N ASN A 199 13.86 13.31 0.78
CA ASN A 199 14.16 14.64 1.31
C ASN A 199 12.93 15.36 1.91
N THR A 200 11.84 14.63 2.17
CA THR A 200 10.59 15.17 2.71
C THR A 200 10.62 15.29 4.23
#